data_AF-P21933-F1
#
_entry.id   AF-P21933-F1
#
_cell.length_a   1.000
_cell.length_b   1.000
_cell.length_c   1.000
_cell.angle_alpha   90.00
_cell.angle_beta   90.00
_cell.angle_gamma   90.00
#
_symmetry.space_group_name_H-M   'P 1'
#
loop_
_entity.id
_entity.type
_entity.pdbx_description
1 polymer ?
#
loop_
_entity_poly.entity_id
_entity_poly.type
_entity_poly.pdbx_seq_one_letter_code
_entity_poly.pdbx_strand_id
1 'polypeptide(L)' 'MKESVIEKTAMVFGQMNEPPGARMRVALTGLTLAEYFRDVEGQDVLLFIDNIFRFTQAGSEVSALLGRMPSAVGYQPTL' A
#
# COMPACT_ATOMS: atom_id res chain seq x y z
N MET A 1 -33.21 -5.33 -1.03
CA MET A 1 -31.96 -6.10 -0.87
C MET A 1 -30.92 -5.14 -0.33
N LYS A 2 -30.24 -5.47 0.77
CA LYS A 2 -29.05 -4.73 1.19
C LYS A 2 -27.94 -5.09 0.20
N GLU A 3 -27.57 -4.17 -0.69
CA GLU A 3 -26.35 -4.34 -1.49
C GLU A 3 -25.18 -4.59 -0.55
N SER A 4 -24.42 -5.66 -0.81
CA SER A 4 -23.22 -5.95 -0.04
C SER A 4 -22.13 -4.99 -0.50
N VAL A 5 -21.59 -4.19 0.42
CA VAL A 5 -20.52 -3.21 0.13
C VAL A 5 -19.31 -3.88 -0.55
N ILE A 6 -19.11 -5.17 -0.30
CA ILE A 6 -18.04 -5.98 -0.89
C ILE A 6 -18.10 -6.02 -2.42
N GLU A 7 -19.29 -5.94 -3.03
CA GLU A 7 -19.46 -6.00 -4.50
C GLU A 7 -18.95 -4.73 -5.19
N LYS A 8 -18.84 -3.62 -4.43
CA LYS A 8 -18.33 -2.33 -4.89
C LYS A 8 -16.96 -2.00 -4.28
N THR A 9 -16.28 -3.00 -3.71
CA THR A 9 -15.00 -2.81 -3.01
C THR A 9 -13.90 -3.62 -3.71
N ALA A 10 -12.83 -2.94 -4.11
CA ALA A 10 -11.57 -3.58 -4.47
C ALA A 10 -10.67 -3.65 -3.22
N MET A 11 -10.03 -4.80 -2.98
CA MET A 11 -9.12 -4.99 -1.84
C MET A 11 -7.76 -5.46 -2.32
N VAL A 12 -6.69 -4.86 -1.80
CA VAL A 12 -5.31 -5.25 -2.06
C VAL A 12 -4.64 -5.55 -0.72
N PHE A 13 -4.01 -6.72 -0.60
CA PHE A 13 -3.46 -7.20 0.66
C PHE A 13 -1.96 -7.47 0.56
N GLY A 14 -1.23 -7.06 1.60
CA GLY A 14 0.16 -7.43 1.84
C GLY A 14 0.28 -8.12 3.18
N GLN A 15 0.18 -9.45 3.18
CA GLN A 15 0.25 -10.21 4.42
C GLN A 15 1.66 -10.14 5.04
N MET A 16 1.76 -10.30 6.35
CA MET A 16 3.03 -10.10 7.07
C MET A 16 4.05 -11.22 6.88
N ASN A 17 3.59 -12.37 6.42
CA ASN A 17 4.43 -13.48 5.97
C ASN A 17 4.97 -13.28 4.54
N GLU A 18 4.52 -12.26 3.81
CA GLU A 18 5.00 -11.97 2.46
C GLU A 18 6.32 -11.18 2.48
N PRO A 19 7.16 -11.32 1.43
CA PRO A 19 8.40 -10.56 1.30
C PRO A 19 8.17 -9.04 1.43
N PRO A 20 9.12 -8.30 2.02
CA PRO A 20 8.96 -6.85 2.25
C PRO A 20 8.73 -6.08 0.93
N GLY A 21 9.30 -6.54 -0.18
CA GLY A 21 9.03 -5.98 -1.50
C GLY A 21 7.55 -6.05 -1.90
N ALA A 22 6.87 -7.17 -1.63
CA ALA A 22 5.44 -7.29 -1.91
C ALA A 22 4.62 -6.37 -1.00
N ARG A 23 4.91 -6.36 0.31
CA ARG A 23 4.24 -5.49 1.30
C ARG A 23 4.37 -4.01 0.97
N MET A 24 5.56 -3.58 0.56
CA MET A 24 5.83 -2.18 0.19
C MET A 24 5.03 -1.74 -1.04
N ARG A 25 4.70 -2.67 -1.96
CA ARG A 25 4.01 -2.34 -3.21
C ARG A 25 2.49 -2.27 -3.09
N VAL A 26 1.91 -2.92 -2.08
CA VAL A 26 0.44 -3.00 -1.90
C VAL A 26 -0.23 -1.63 -1.85
N ALA A 27 0.36 -0.68 -1.12
CA ALA A 27 -0.16 0.69 -1.05
C ALA A 27 -0.17 1.37 -2.43
N LEU A 28 0.88 1.18 -3.23
CA LEU A 28 0.98 1.73 -4.58
C LEU A 28 0.00 1.07 -5.54
N THR A 29 -0.15 -0.26 -5.47
CA THR A 29 -1.16 -0.97 -6.27
C THR A 29 -2.57 -0.52 -5.94
N GLY A 30 -2.90 -0.35 -4.65
CA GLY A 30 -4.19 0.18 -4.22
C GLY A 30 -4.43 1.60 -4.72
N LEU A 31 -3.41 2.46 -4.69
CA LEU A 31 -3.48 3.81 -5.25
C LEU A 31 -3.73 3.78 -6.76
N THR A 32 -3.01 2.94 -7.52
CA THR A 32 -3.22 2.81 -8.97
C THR A 32 -4.63 2.34 -9.33
N LEU A 33 -5.21 1.40 -8.56
CA LEU A 33 -6.60 1.00 -8.76
C LEU A 33 -7.57 2.15 -8.48
N ALA A 34 -7.34 2.90 -7.41
CA ALA A 34 -8.16 4.06 -7.07
C ALA A 34 -8.09 5.16 -8.14
N GLU A 35 -6.90 5.42 -8.68
CA GLU A 35 -6.70 6.35 -9.79
C GLU A 35 -7.43 5.88 -11.06
N TYR A 36 -7.36 4.59 -11.39
CA TYR A 36 -8.08 4.03 -12.53
C TYR A 36 -9.60 4.20 -12.39
N PHE A 37 -10.19 3.85 -11.25
CA PHE A 37 -11.62 4.01 -11.02
C PHE A 37 -12.07 5.48 -11.07
N ARG A 38 -11.24 6.39 -10.55
CA ARG A 38 -11.52 7.83 -10.60
C ARG A 38 -11.40 8.39 -12.01
N ASP A 39 -10.30 8.13 -12.71
CA ASP A 39 -9.93 8.85 -13.94
C ASP A 39 -10.46 8.18 -15.21
N VAL A 40 -10.52 6.84 -15.24
CA VAL A 40 -10.94 6.07 -16.42
C VAL A 40 -12.40 5.67 -16.33
N GLU A 41 -12.85 5.20 -15.17
CA GLU A 41 -14.26 4.80 -14.98
C GLU A 41 -15.16 5.95 -14.51
N GLY A 42 -14.59 7.08 -14.09
CA GLY A 42 -15.33 8.27 -13.68
C GLY A 42 -16.16 8.07 -12.40
N GLN A 43 -15.71 7.20 -11.48
CA GLN A 43 -16.41 6.88 -10.24
C GLN A 43 -15.94 7.74 -9.07
N ASP A 44 -16.82 7.96 -8.10
CA ASP A 44 -16.45 8.51 -6.79
C ASP A 44 -15.74 7.43 -5.96
N VAL A 45 -14.46 7.62 -5.69
CA VAL A 45 -13.62 6.61 -5.03
C VAL A 45 -13.28 7.02 -3.60
N LEU A 46 -13.49 6.11 -2.67
CA LEU A 46 -13.00 6.22 -1.30
C LEU A 46 -11.85 5.22 -1.08
N LEU A 47 -10.63 5.74 -0.91
CA LEU A 47 -9.44 4.93 -0.62
C LEU A 47 -9.24 4.80 0.89
N PHE A 48 -9.23 3.56 1.40
CA PHE A 48 -8.83 3.24 2.77
C PHE A 48 -7.48 2.54 2.78
N ILE A 49 -6.61 2.94 3.72
CA ILE A 49 -5.32 2.30 3.96
C ILE A 49 -5.25 1.89 5.44
N ASP A 50 -5.09 0.59 5.69
CA ASP A 50 -4.79 0.05 7.01
C ASP A 50 -3.71 -1.05 6.88
N ASN A 51 -2.54 -0.98 7.50
CA ASN A 51 -1.98 0.13 8.29
C ASN A 51 -0.83 0.78 7.51
N ILE A 52 -0.78 2.11 7.42
CA ILE A 52 0.32 2.82 6.76
C ILE A 52 1.70 2.51 7.36
N PHE A 53 1.78 2.19 8.65
CA PHE A 53 3.02 1.75 9.29
C PHE A 53 3.60 0.49 8.64
N ARG A 54 2.76 -0.39 8.10
CA ARG A 54 3.21 -1.61 7.41
C ARG A 54 3.99 -1.29 6.13
N PHE A 55 3.61 -0.22 5.43
CA PHE A 55 4.33 0.29 4.27
C PHE A 55 5.70 0.83 4.69
N THR A 56 5.74 1.65 5.74
CA THR A 56 6.99 2.23 6.26
C THR A 56 7.96 1.16 6.76
N GLN A 57 7.47 0.17 7.53
CA GLN A 57 8.27 -0.94 8.04
C GLN A 57 8.87 -1.76 6.90
N ALA A 58 8.05 -2.13 5.90
CA ALA A 58 8.54 -2.83 4.71
C ALA A 58 9.59 -2.00 3.95
N GLY A 59 9.42 -0.68 3.87
CA GLY A 59 10.40 0.24 3.28
C GLY A 59 11.75 0.20 4.01
N SER A 60 11.75 0.24 5.35
CA SER A 60 12.98 0.09 6.15
C SER A 60 13.66 -1.27 5.91
N GLU A 61 12.90 -2.35 5.84
CA GLU A 61 13.44 -3.70 5.56
C GLU A 61 14.08 -3.75 4.16
N VAL A 62 13.39 -3.25 3.13
CA VAL A 62 13.95 -3.17 1.76
C VAL A 62 15.20 -2.28 1.72
N SER A 63 15.17 -1.13 2.39
CA SER A 63 16.29 -0.20 2.46
C SER A 63 17.54 -0.84 3.08
N ALA A 64 17.36 -1.60 4.17
CA ALA A 64 18.43 -2.33 4.82
C ALA A 64 19.01 -3.44 3.93
N LEU A 65 18.15 -4.19 3.21
CA LEU A 65 18.58 -5.20 2.24
C LEU A 65 19.39 -4.63 1.08
N LEU A 66 19.12 -3.38 0.70
CA LEU A 66 19.85 -2.64 -0.34
C LEU A 66 21.11 -1.93 0.17
N GLY A 67 21.46 -2.06 1.46
CA GLY A 67 22.64 -1.42 2.05
C GLY A 67 22.56 0.11 2.11
N ARG A 68 21.35 0.69 2.08
CA ARG A 68 21.17 2.15 2.19
C ARG A 68 21.32 2.58 3.65
N MET A 69 22.01 3.70 3.87
CA MET A 69 22.11 4.31 5.20
C MET A 69 20.72 4.70 5.72
N PRO A 70 20.34 4.30 6.94
CA PRO A 70 19.09 4.72 7.55
C PRO A 70 19.06 6.24 7.80
N SER A 71 17.87 6.81 7.71
CA SER A 71 17.60 8.21 8.11
C SER A 71 17.19 8.28 9.58
N ALA A 72 16.46 9.34 9.96
CA ALA A 72 15.91 9.52 11.30
C ALA A 72 15.17 8.26 11.76
N VAL A 73 15.41 7.90 13.02
CA VAL A 73 14.77 6.78 13.74
C VAL A 73 14.80 5.41 13.00
N GLY A 74 15.72 5.21 12.04
CA GLY A 74 15.87 3.95 11.33
C GLY A 74 14.98 3.78 10.09
N TYR A 75 14.36 4.86 9.60
CA TYR A 75 13.58 4.80 8.36
C TYR A 75 14.45 4.78 7.11
N GLN A 76 13.87 4.31 6.00
CA GLN A 76 14.49 4.44 4.68
C GLN A 76 14.78 5.93 4.38
N PRO A 77 15.88 6.26 3.68
CA PRO A 77 16.28 7.64 3.45
C PRO A 77 15.41 8.44 2.47
N THR A 78 14.47 7.78 1.78
CA THR A 78 13.55 8.40 0.83
C THR A 78 12.13 8.56 1.40
N LEU A 79 11.96 8.38 2.71
CA LEU A 79 10.73 8.69 3.43
C LEU A 79 10.84 10.10 4.00
#